data_AF-A0A948EX13-F1
#
_entry.id   AF-A0A948EX13-F1
#
_cell.length_a   1.000
_cell.length_b   1.000
_cell.length_c   1.000
_cell.angle_alpha   90.00
_cell.angle_beta   90.00
_cell.angle_gamma   90.00
#
_symmetry.space_group_name_H-M   'P 1'
#
loop_
_entity.id
_entity.type
_entity.pdbx_description
1 polymer ?
#
loop_
_entity_poly.entity_id
_entity_poly.type
_entity_poly.pdbx_seq_one_letter_code
_entity_poly.pdbx_strand_id
1 'polypeptide(L)'
;MNNEFTLEDFQKQIRQVKRMGPLKGVMRMLPGMDGKLLDKANVDENQMKRVEAMINSMTVVERRRPEIINGSRRKRIARGSGTNVSQVNKLLKQYRDMRRMMRQINASGGLEQFSQKVLGKH
;
A
#
# COMPACT_ATOMS: atom_id res chain seq x y z
N MET A 1 -6.06 -11.79 19.10
CA MET A 1 -5.07 -10.95 18.41
C MET A 1 -5.80 -9.97 17.49
N ASN A 2 -6.14 -8.76 17.97
CA ASN A 2 -6.77 -7.73 17.13
C ASN A 2 -5.68 -6.93 16.40
N ASN A 3 -5.02 -7.56 15.44
CA ASN A 3 -3.99 -6.91 14.63
C ASN A 3 -4.67 -6.07 13.55
N GLU A 4 -5.27 -4.95 13.95
CA GLU A 4 -5.88 -4.02 13.00
C GLU A 4 -4.79 -3.47 12.07
N PHE A 5 -4.96 -3.70 10.77
CA PHE A 5 -4.03 -3.23 9.76
C PHE A 5 -3.90 -1.69 9.79
N THR A 6 -2.75 -1.16 10.24
CA THR A 6 -2.50 0.29 10.41
C THR A 6 -1.81 0.93 9.20
N LEU A 7 -1.70 2.27 9.17
CA LEU A 7 -0.89 2.94 8.15
C LEU A 7 0.61 2.64 8.28
N GLU A 8 1.09 2.27 9.47
CA GLU A 8 2.47 1.83 9.67
C GLU A 8 2.72 0.49 8.98
N ASP A 9 1.77 -0.45 9.09
CA ASP A 9 1.84 -1.73 8.39
C ASP A 9 1.77 -1.54 6.89
N PHE A 10 0.91 -0.64 6.41
CA PHE A 10 0.87 -0.25 5.01
C PHE A 10 2.20 0.29 4.50
N GLN A 11 2.84 1.18 5.25
CA GLN A 11 4.15 1.71 4.88
C GLN A 11 5.22 0.62 4.85
N LYS A 12 5.19 -0.35 5.77
CA LYS A 12 6.10 -1.49 5.78
C LYS A 12 5.94 -2.35 4.52
N GLN A 13 4.69 -2.65 4.14
CA GLN A 13 4.38 -3.44 2.94
C GLN A 13 4.87 -2.73 1.66
N ILE A 14 4.63 -1.42 1.55
CA ILE A 14 5.15 -0.60 0.43
C ILE A 14 6.68 -0.66 0.37
N ARG A 15 7.37 -0.55 1.51
CA ARG A 15 8.83 -0.62 1.56
C ARG A 15 9.37 -1.99 1.12
N GLN A 16 8.66 -3.08 1.41
CA GLN A 16 9.03 -4.41 0.93
C GLN A 16 8.93 -4.52 -0.60
N VAL A 17 7.84 -4.02 -1.19
CA VAL A 17 7.68 -3.98 -2.65
C VAL A 17 8.76 -3.12 -3.31
N LYS A 18 9.11 -1.97 -2.71
CA LYS A 18 10.21 -1.11 -3.19
C LYS A 18 11.55 -1.85 -3.24
N ARG A 19 11.85 -2.70 -2.25
CA ARG A 19 13.08 -3.52 -2.22
C ARG A 19 13.10 -4.61 -3.30
N MET A 20 11.94 -5.02 -3.80
CA MET A 20 11.85 -5.93 -4.94
C MET A 20 12.05 -5.23 -6.29
N GLY A 21 11.81 -3.92 -6.38
CA GLY A 21 12.05 -3.11 -7.58
C GLY A 21 13.45 -3.28 -8.23
N PRO A 22 14.55 -3.24 -7.46
CA PRO A 22 15.89 -3.48 -8.01
C PRO A 22 16.15 -4.95 -8.39
N LEU A 23 15.38 -5.93 -7.88
CA LEU A 23 15.48 -7.33 -8.34
C LEU A 23 15.07 -7.49 -9.80
N LYS A 24 14.33 -6.52 -10.39
CA LYS A 24 14.06 -6.46 -11.82
C LYS A 24 15.33 -6.43 -12.67
N GLY A 25 16.38 -5.73 -12.19
CA GLY A 25 17.68 -5.67 -12.87
C GLY A 25 18.42 -7.01 -12.81
N VAL A 26 18.41 -7.66 -11.65
CA VAL A 26 19.06 -8.96 -11.43
C VAL A 26 18.32 -10.09 -12.16
N MET A 27 16.98 -10.11 -12.12
CA MET A 27 16.17 -11.11 -12.83
C MET A 27 16.28 -11.01 -14.35
N ARG A 28 16.51 -9.81 -14.91
CA ARG A 28 16.77 -9.62 -16.35
C ARG A 28 18.10 -10.25 -16.81
N MET A 29 19.03 -10.52 -15.89
CA MET A 29 20.32 -11.15 -16.19
C MET A 29 20.29 -12.68 -16.08
N LEU A 30 19.18 -13.28 -15.62
CA LEU A 30 19.03 -14.72 -15.54
C LEU A 30 18.43 -15.26 -16.86
N PRO A 31 19.16 -16.11 -17.62
CA PRO A 31 18.61 -16.73 -18.82
C PRO A 31 17.46 -17.68 -18.44
N GLY A 32 16.33 -17.58 -19.13
CA GLY A 32 15.17 -18.48 -18.94
C GLY A 32 14.01 -17.94 -18.11
N MET A 33 14.06 -16.69 -17.62
CA MET A 33 12.91 -16.01 -17.00
C MET A 33 12.31 -14.97 -17.95
N ASP A 34 11.04 -15.12 -18.31
CA ASP A 34 10.32 -14.19 -19.19
C ASP A 34 10.17 -12.80 -18.56
N GLY A 35 11.03 -11.86 -18.97
CA GLY A 35 11.02 -10.46 -18.50
C GLY A 35 9.72 -9.69 -18.76
N LYS A 36 8.81 -10.22 -19.58
CA LYS A 36 7.53 -9.58 -19.96
C LYS A 36 6.52 -9.48 -18.83
N LEU A 37 6.50 -10.42 -17.87
CA LEU A 37 5.62 -10.33 -16.69
C LEU A 37 6.10 -9.28 -15.68
N LEU A 38 7.41 -9.01 -15.65
CA LEU A 38 8.05 -8.06 -14.73
C LEU A 38 7.91 -6.59 -15.19
N ASP A 39 7.71 -6.34 -16.48
CA ASP A 39 7.55 -4.98 -17.01
C ASP A 39 6.16 -4.37 -16.73
N LYS A 40 5.12 -5.19 -16.52
CA LYS A 40 3.79 -4.73 -16.10
C LYS A 40 3.74 -4.24 -14.65
N ALA A 41 4.71 -4.64 -13.82
CA ALA A 41 4.89 -4.15 -12.45
C ALA A 41 5.83 -2.94 -12.41
N ASN A 42 5.63 -1.94 -13.29
CA ASN A 42 6.34 -0.66 -13.22
C ASN A 42 5.89 0.11 -11.97
N VAL A 43 6.47 -0.27 -10.83
CA VAL A 43 6.32 0.44 -9.56
C VAL A 43 7.03 1.78 -9.71
N ASP A 44 6.25 2.86 -9.79
CA ASP A 44 6.79 4.23 -9.83
C ASP A 44 7.43 4.56 -8.48
N GLU A 45 8.76 4.48 -8.43
CA GLU A 45 9.54 4.79 -7.22
C GLU A 45 9.27 6.19 -6.68
N ASN A 46 8.96 7.16 -7.54
CA ASN A 46 8.67 8.52 -7.12
C ASN A 46 7.30 8.60 -6.43
N GLN A 47 6.32 7.85 -6.89
CA GLN A 47 5.04 7.71 -6.19
C GLN A 47 5.23 7.04 -4.82
N MET A 48 6.05 6.00 -4.74
CA MET A 48 6.36 5.30 -3.48
C MET A 48 7.02 6.24 -2.47
N LYS A 49 8.01 7.03 -2.92
CA LYS A 49 8.66 8.06 -2.09
C LYS A 49 7.67 9.10 -1.57
N ARG A 50 6.73 9.56 -2.40
CA ARG A 50 5.67 10.49 -1.98
C ARG A 50 4.73 9.89 -0.95
N VAL A 51 4.34 8.62 -1.11
CA VAL A 51 3.52 7.91 -0.12
C VAL A 51 4.26 7.81 1.22
N GLU A 52 5.54 7.45 1.18
CA GLU A 52 6.38 7.36 2.36
C GLU A 52 6.49 8.72 3.07
N ALA A 53 6.73 9.81 2.32
CA ALA A 53 6.77 11.16 2.86
C ALA A 53 5.44 11.59 3.51
N MET A 54 4.30 11.27 2.88
CA MET A 54 2.96 11.55 3.43
C MET A 54 2.74 10.83 4.76
N ILE A 55 3.08 9.54 4.85
CA ILE A 55 2.92 8.76 6.09
C ILE A 55 3.88 9.26 7.18
N ASN A 56 5.11 9.62 6.80
CA ASN A 56 6.10 10.18 7.73
C ASN A 56 5.66 11.54 8.30
N SER A 57 4.88 12.32 7.55
CA SER A 57 4.31 13.62 7.98
C SER A 57 3.10 13.50 8.91
N MET A 58 2.64 12.27 9.18
CA MET A 58 1.60 11.99 10.16
C MET A 58 2.20 11.78 11.55
N THR A 59 1.44 12.14 12.57
CA THR A 59 1.72 11.78 13.97
C THR A 59 1.44 10.30 14.21
N VAL A 60 2.04 9.72 15.25
CA VAL A 60 1.82 8.30 15.63
C VAL A 60 0.33 7.99 15.83
N VAL A 61 -0.41 8.91 16.46
CA VAL A 61 -1.85 8.76 16.68
C VAL A 61 -2.61 8.68 15.36
N GLU A 62 -2.29 9.53 14.39
CA GLU A 62 -2.92 9.51 13.07
C GLU A 62 -2.58 8.25 12.27
N ARG A 63 -1.36 7.69 12.41
CA ARG A 63 -0.99 6.44 11.73
C ARG A 63 -1.73 5.23 12.29
N ARG A 64 -1.96 5.20 13.60
CA ARG A 64 -2.71 4.15 14.29
C ARG A 64 -4.22 4.31 14.14
N ARG A 65 -4.70 5.55 14.03
CA ARG A 65 -6.13 5.92 13.94
C ARG A 65 -6.39 6.86 12.76
N PRO A 66 -6.37 6.35 11.51
CA PRO A 66 -6.51 7.19 10.31
C PRO A 66 -7.87 7.90 10.21
N GLU A 67 -8.88 7.43 10.92
CA GLU A 67 -10.21 8.03 11.03
C GLU A 67 -10.21 9.45 11.61
N ILE A 68 -9.20 9.82 12.41
CA ILE A 68 -9.11 11.18 12.98
C ILE A 68 -8.57 12.22 11.99
N ILE A 69 -8.13 11.79 10.80
CA ILE A 69 -7.51 12.65 9.78
C ILE A 69 -8.56 13.49 9.05
N ASN A 70 -8.91 14.60 9.68
CA ASN A 70 -9.80 15.64 9.16
C ASN A 70 -9.09 16.59 8.17
N GLY A 71 -9.83 17.54 7.60
CA GLY A 71 -9.32 18.47 6.58
C GLY A 71 -8.10 19.29 7.02
N SER A 72 -8.05 19.74 8.26
CA SER A 72 -6.91 20.49 8.81
C SER A 72 -5.64 19.63 8.86
N ARG A 73 -5.77 18.39 9.36
CA ARG A 73 -4.66 17.42 9.38
C ARG A 73 -4.18 17.07 7.98
N ARG A 74 -5.08 16.91 7.00
CA ARG A 74 -4.70 16.66 5.59
C ARG A 74 -3.91 17.81 4.98
N LYS A 75 -4.29 19.07 5.26
CA LYS A 75 -3.51 20.24 4.84
C LYS A 75 -2.11 20.25 5.46
N ARG A 76 -2.00 19.95 6.76
CA ARG A 76 -0.71 19.86 7.45
C ARG A 76 0.17 18.75 6.87
N ILE A 77 -0.37 17.55 6.68
CA ILE A 77 0.34 16.41 6.08
C ILE A 77 0.84 16.77 4.69
N ALA A 78 -0.04 17.30 3.84
CA ALA A 78 0.31 17.69 2.48
C ALA A 78 1.50 18.68 2.44
N ARG A 79 1.46 19.72 3.28
CA ARG A 79 2.57 20.67 3.41
C ARG A 79 3.86 20.00 3.90
N GLY A 80 3.77 19.16 4.93
CA GLY A 80 4.92 18.45 5.50
C GLY A 80 5.57 17.45 4.55
N SER A 81 4.80 16.86 3.62
CA SER A 81 5.30 15.88 2.66
C SER A 81 5.63 16.46 1.28
N GLY A 82 5.47 17.77 1.05
CA GLY A 82 5.64 18.38 -0.26
C GLY A 82 4.62 17.88 -1.30
N THR A 83 3.41 17.52 -0.86
CA THR A 83 2.32 17.03 -1.71
C THR A 83 1.09 17.92 -1.58
N ASN A 84 0.02 17.60 -2.30
CA ASN A 84 -1.27 18.28 -2.18
C ASN A 84 -2.31 17.45 -1.40
N VAL A 85 -3.40 18.10 -0.98
CA VAL A 85 -4.47 17.46 -0.20
C VAL A 85 -5.17 16.34 -0.98
N SER A 86 -5.26 16.47 -2.32
CA SER A 86 -5.85 15.43 -3.17
C SER A 86 -5.02 14.14 -3.14
N GLN A 87 -3.68 14.24 -3.14
CA GLN A 87 -2.78 13.10 -2.99
C GLN A 87 -2.95 12.42 -1.61
N VAL A 88 -3.10 13.22 -0.55
CA VAL A 88 -3.39 12.66 0.80
C VAL A 88 -4.75 11.96 0.82
N ASN A 89 -5.78 12.52 0.16
CA ASN A 89 -7.09 11.87 0.05
C ASN A 89 -7.01 10.53 -0.71
N LYS A 90 -6.24 10.47 -1.81
CA LYS A 90 -6.01 9.24 -2.58
C LYS A 90 -5.32 8.18 -1.71
N LEU A 91 -4.28 8.56 -0.97
CA LEU A 91 -3.60 7.68 -0.02
C LEU A 91 -4.58 7.09 1.02
N LEU A 92 -5.38 7.94 1.66
CA LEU A 92 -6.35 7.49 2.67
C LEU A 92 -7.46 6.62 2.07
N LYS A 93 -7.80 6.81 0.80
CA LYS A 93 -8.73 5.91 0.08
C LYS A 93 -8.08 4.54 -0.15
N GLN A 94 -6.88 4.51 -0.73
CA GLN A 94 -6.13 3.27 -0.99
C GLN A 94 -5.92 2.44 0.29
N TYR A 95 -5.55 3.11 1.39
CA TYR A 95 -5.42 2.46 2.69
C TYR A 95 -6.74 1.84 3.17
N ARG A 96 -7.87 2.55 3.05
CA ARG A 96 -9.19 2.04 3.46
C ARG A 96 -9.62 0.84 2.63
N ASP A 97 -9.41 0.90 1.32
CA ASP A 97 -9.74 -0.19 0.40
C ASP A 97 -8.93 -1.44 0.76
N MET A 98 -7.64 -1.28 1.03
CA MET A 98 -6.78 -2.39 1.42
C MET A 98 -7.09 -2.93 2.82
N ARG A 99 -7.40 -2.05 3.79
CA ARG A 99 -7.86 -2.47 5.13
C ARG A 99 -9.16 -3.28 5.04
N ARG A 100 -10.10 -2.88 4.16
CA ARG A 100 -11.34 -3.63 3.91
C ARG A 100 -11.04 -5.01 3.34
N MET A 101 -10.15 -5.09 2.35
CA MET A 101 -9.73 -6.37 1.75
C MET A 101 -9.07 -7.27 2.80
N MET A 102 -8.14 -6.77 3.60
CA MET A 102 -7.49 -7.53 4.68
C MET A 102 -8.50 -8.04 5.72
N ARG A 103 -9.49 -7.21 6.08
CA ARG A 103 -10.58 -7.64 6.97
C ARG A 103 -11.41 -8.76 6.34
N GLN A 104 -11.74 -8.67 5.06
CA GLN A 104 -12.49 -9.71 4.35
C GLN A 104 -11.70 -11.03 4.29
N ILE A 105 -10.40 -10.97 4.00
CA ILE A 105 -9.51 -12.15 4.00
C ILE A 105 -9.46 -12.79 5.39
N ASN A 106 -9.30 -11.99 6.45
CA ASN A 106 -9.20 -12.49 7.82
C ASN A 106 -10.55 -13.03 8.36
N ALA A 107 -11.68 -12.45 7.96
CA ALA A 107 -13.01 -12.85 8.42
C ALA A 107 -13.49 -14.17 7.78
N SER A 108 -12.94 -14.54 6.61
CA SER A 108 -13.42 -15.67 5.81
C SER A 108 -12.62 -16.96 5.99
N GLY A 109 -11.72 -17.04 6.99
CA GLY A 109 -10.87 -18.23 7.16
C GLY A 109 -9.78 -18.40 6.09
N GLY A 110 -9.30 -17.30 5.50
CA GLY A 110 -8.10 -17.30 4.66
C GLY A 110 -8.35 -17.28 3.16
N LEU A 111 -7.26 -17.07 2.41
CA LEU A 111 -7.18 -16.95 0.95
C LEU A 111 -8.01 -17.99 0.16
N GLU A 112 -8.31 -19.14 0.75
CA GLU A 112 -8.99 -20.28 0.13
C GLU A 112 -10.45 -19.97 -0.28
N GLN A 113 -11.24 -19.33 0.59
CA GLN A 113 -12.62 -18.95 0.25
C GLN A 113 -12.70 -17.74 -0.69
N PHE A 114 -11.75 -16.80 -0.58
CA PHE A 114 -11.62 -15.70 -1.53
C PHE A 114 -11.23 -16.22 -2.92
N SER A 115 -10.28 -17.16 -2.97
CA SER A 115 -9.89 -17.88 -4.19
C SER A 115 -11.10 -18.61 -4.79
N GLN A 116 -11.88 -19.37 -4.01
CA GLN A 116 -13.09 -20.03 -4.51
C GLN A 116 -14.13 -19.05 -5.08
N LYS A 117 -14.37 -17.90 -4.43
CA LYS A 117 -15.34 -16.89 -4.89
C LYS A 117 -14.89 -16.08 -6.10
N VAL A 118 -13.58 -15.90 -6.28
CA VAL A 118 -13.02 -15.08 -7.37
C VAL A 118 -12.57 -15.95 -8.55
N LEU A 119 -12.21 -17.22 -8.31
CA LEU A 119 -11.68 -18.15 -9.31
C LEU A 119 -12.59 -19.36 -9.63
N GLY A 120 -13.70 -19.59 -8.93
CA GLY A 120 -14.74 -20.54 -9.37
C GLY A 120 -15.53 -19.93 -10.53
N LYS A 121 -15.33 -20.33 -11.80
CA LYS A 121 -15.75 -21.59 -12.43
C LYS A 121 -17.13 -22.04 -11.92
N HIS A 122 -18.12 -21.82 -12.78
CA HIS A 122 -19.47 -22.38 -12.70
C HIS A 122 -19.46 -23.89 -12.46
#